data_AF-A0A837NKV6-F1
#
_entry.id   AF-A0A837NKV6-F1
#
_cell.length_a   1.000
_cell.length_b   1.000
_cell.length_c   1.000
_cell.angle_alpha   90.00
_cell.angle_beta   90.00
_cell.angle_gamma   90.00
#
_symmetry.space_group_name_H-M   'P 1'
#
loop_
_entity.id
_entity.type
_entity.pdbx_description
1 polymer ?
#
loop_
_entity_poly.entity_id
_entity_poly.type
_entity_poly.pdbx_seq_one_letter_code
_entity_poly.pdbx_strand_id
1 'polypeptide(L)'
;MKNRLRKLRKENSLTLAELSEMLFKLSDLRISPDLLSKYERGERNPKKSVLVTLSEIFKVPPLYLNGTKDVHSLIKDGAISKMKSQNLNIGISEDKGGIFL
;
A
#
# COMPACT_ATOMS: atom_id res chain seq x y z
N MET A 1 6.23 -10.66 15.29
CA MET A 1 6.34 -9.34 14.61
C MET A 1 4.93 -8.80 14.37
N LYS A 2 4.66 -7.53 14.66
CA LYS A 2 3.33 -6.92 14.51
C LYS A 2 3.24 -6.30 13.12
N ASN A 3 2.46 -6.89 12.21
CA ASN A 3 2.19 -6.26 10.93
C ASN A 3 1.42 -4.93 11.13
N ARG A 4 1.40 -4.08 10.10
CA ARG A 4 0.78 -2.74 10.16
C ARG A 4 -0.63 -2.70 9.57
N LEU A 5 -1.20 -3.85 9.19
CA LEU A 5 -2.48 -3.93 8.50
C LEU A 5 -3.62 -3.28 9.30
N ARG A 6 -3.73 -3.63 10.59
CA ARG A 6 -4.78 -3.07 11.46
C ARG A 6 -4.67 -1.55 11.62
N LYS A 7 -3.44 -1.04 11.70
CA LYS A 7 -3.17 0.39 11.81
C LYS A 7 -3.64 1.09 10.53
N LEU A 8 -3.14 0.64 9.37
CA LEU A 8 -3.47 1.23 8.07
C LEU A 8 -4.97 1.19 7.77
N ARG A 9 -5.64 0.07 8.06
CA ARG A 9 -7.09 -0.05 7.87
C ARG A 9 -7.86 0.99 8.70
N LYS A 10 -7.50 1.14 9.98
CA LYS A 10 -8.14 2.12 10.87
C LYS A 10 -7.84 3.57 10.49
N GLU A 11 -6.62 3.88 10.04
CA GLU A 11 -6.25 5.21 9.55
C GLU A 11 -7.04 5.62 8.29
N ASN A 12 -7.47 4.63 7.50
CA ASN A 12 -8.35 4.83 6.34
C ASN A 12 -9.84 4.69 6.68
N SER A 13 -10.20 4.58 7.97
CA SER A 13 -11.58 4.43 8.44
C SER A 13 -12.34 3.24 7.84
N LEU A 14 -11.63 2.17 7.44
CA LEU A 14 -12.24 1.00 6.81
C LEU A 14 -12.65 -0.07 7.83
N THR A 15 -13.80 -0.68 7.59
CA THR A 15 -14.20 -1.95 8.20
C THR A 15 -13.46 -3.13 7.54
N LEU A 16 -13.49 -4.31 8.18
CA LEU A 16 -12.93 -5.52 7.56
C LEU A 16 -13.74 -5.97 6.34
N ALA A 17 -15.04 -5.67 6.30
CA ALA A 17 -15.92 -5.99 5.17
C ALA A 17 -15.58 -5.13 3.93
N GLU A 18 -15.43 -3.82 4.11
CA GLU A 18 -15.04 -2.91 3.03
C GLU A 18 -13.65 -3.27 2.49
N LEU A 19 -12.69 -3.58 3.36
CA LEU A 19 -11.36 -4.01 2.90
C LEU A 19 -11.42 -5.33 2.10
N SER A 20 -12.24 -6.28 2.53
CA SER A 20 -12.51 -7.53 1.79
C SER A 20 -13.08 -7.24 0.40
N GLU A 21 -14.05 -6.33 0.31
CA GLU A 21 -14.66 -5.94 -0.95
C GLU A 21 -13.67 -5.24 -1.89
N MET A 22 -12.83 -4.35 -1.36
CA MET A 22 -11.77 -3.68 -2.14
C MET A 22 -10.76 -4.68 -2.72
N LEU A 23 -10.37 -5.71 -1.95
CA LEU A 23 -9.47 -6.76 -2.44
C LEU A 23 -10.09 -7.52 -3.62
N PHE A 24 -11.37 -7.85 -3.53
CA PHE A 24 -12.11 -8.49 -4.60
C PHE A 24 -12.17 -7.59 -5.84
N LYS A 25 -12.55 -6.32 -5.68
CA LYS A 25 -12.66 -5.36 -6.78
C LYS A 25 -11.35 -5.09 -7.51
N LEU A 26 -10.21 -5.08 -6.81
CA LEU A 26 -8.91 -4.76 -7.40
C LEU A 26 -8.17 -5.95 -8.01
N SER A 27 -8.43 -7.17 -7.53
CA SER A 27 -7.56 -8.31 -7.85
C SER A 27 -8.27 -9.67 -7.91
N ASP A 28 -9.60 -9.69 -7.85
CA ASP A 28 -10.43 -10.90 -7.77
C ASP A 28 -10.07 -11.81 -6.56
N LEU A 29 -9.32 -11.27 -5.59
CA LEU A 29 -8.90 -11.98 -4.39
C LEU A 29 -10.04 -11.98 -3.36
N ARG A 30 -10.70 -13.13 -3.23
CA ARG A 30 -11.73 -13.36 -2.20
C ARG A 30 -11.10 -13.65 -0.84
N ILE A 31 -10.90 -12.61 -0.03
CA ILE A 31 -10.38 -12.72 1.34
C ILE A 31 -11.47 -12.32 2.32
N SER A 32 -11.91 -13.26 3.16
CA SER A 32 -12.98 -12.97 4.13
C SER A 32 -12.55 -11.99 5.23
N PRO A 33 -13.50 -11.24 5.83
CA PRO A 33 -13.24 -10.40 7.00
C PRO A 33 -12.58 -11.14 8.17
N ASP A 34 -12.96 -12.40 8.42
CA ASP A 34 -12.35 -13.25 9.44
C ASP A 34 -10.86 -13.52 9.14
N LEU A 35 -10.54 -13.84 7.87
CA LEU A 35 -9.16 -14.07 7.46
C LEU A 35 -8.31 -12.80 7.57
N LEU A 36 -8.87 -11.63 7.20
CA LEU A 36 -8.22 -10.33 7.44
C LEU A 36 -7.98 -10.09 8.94
N SER A 37 -8.95 -10.44 9.79
CA SER A 37 -8.82 -10.33 11.25
C SER A 37 -7.68 -11.20 11.80
N LYS A 38 -7.53 -12.43 11.27
CA LYS A 38 -6.41 -13.33 11.59
C LYS A 38 -5.08 -12.75 11.13
N TYR A 39 -5.04 -12.10 9.96
CA TYR A 39 -3.85 -11.37 9.51
C TYR A 39 -3.52 -10.23 10.47
N GLU A 40 -4.48 -9.39 10.86
CA GLU A 40 -4.26 -8.28 11.79
C GLU A 40 -3.71 -8.70 13.16
N ARG A 41 -4.11 -9.88 13.65
CA ARG A 41 -3.61 -10.44 14.90
C ARG A 41 -2.28 -11.18 14.76
N GLY A 42 -1.83 -11.42 13.52
CA GLY A 42 -0.61 -12.18 13.23
C GLY A 42 -0.76 -13.70 13.40
N GLU A 43 -1.99 -14.20 13.54
CA GLU A 43 -2.29 -15.65 13.58
C GLU A 43 -2.05 -16.31 12.23
N ARG A 44 -2.17 -15.53 11.15
CA ARG A 44 -1.85 -15.95 9.78
C ARG A 44 -1.05 -14.86 9.07
N ASN A 45 -0.20 -15.28 8.15
CA ASN A 45 0.53 -14.37 7.27
C ASN A 45 -0.15 -14.31 5.89
N PRO A 46 -0.37 -13.11 5.32
CA PRO A 46 -0.89 -12.99 3.96
C PRO A 46 0.11 -13.52 2.94
N LYS A 47 -0.38 -14.11 1.85
CA LYS A 47 0.45 -14.49 0.70
C LYS A 47 1.03 -13.25 0.02
N LYS A 48 2.11 -13.43 -0.77
CA LYS A 48 2.76 -12.33 -1.50
C LYS A 48 1.78 -11.55 -2.39
N SER A 49 0.88 -12.22 -3.10
CA SER A 49 -0.14 -11.56 -3.93
C SER A 49 -1.05 -10.66 -3.10
N VAL A 50 -1.55 -11.15 -1.97
CA VAL A 50 -2.39 -10.37 -1.04
C VAL A 50 -1.63 -9.17 -0.48
N LEU A 51 -0.35 -9.35 -0.12
CA LEU A 51 0.49 -8.23 0.35
C LEU A 51 0.65 -7.14 -0.71
N VAL A 52 0.82 -7.51 -1.99
CA VAL A 52 0.94 -6.55 -3.09
C VAL A 52 -0.35 -5.75 -3.25
N THR A 53 -1.52 -6.41 -3.31
CA THR A 53 -2.80 -5.70 -3.43
C THR A 53 -3.10 -4.82 -2.23
N LEU A 54 -2.85 -5.30 -1.00
CA LEU A 54 -3.01 -4.47 0.20
C LEU A 54 -2.09 -3.25 0.16
N SER A 55 -0.86 -3.40 -0.34
CA SER A 55 0.07 -2.31 -0.55
C SER A 55 -0.41 -1.29 -1.56
N GLU A 56 -1.10 -1.73 -2.62
CA GLU A 56 -1.71 -0.84 -3.61
C GLU A 56 -2.92 -0.09 -3.05
N ILE A 57 -3.72 -0.74 -2.19
CA ILE A 57 -4.85 -0.09 -1.48
C ILE A 57 -4.33 1.02 -0.58
N PHE A 58 -3.36 0.71 0.28
CA PHE A 58 -2.86 1.64 1.29
C PHE A 58 -1.74 2.55 0.79
N LYS A 59 -1.30 2.40 -0.47
CA LYS A 59 -0.17 3.14 -1.07
C LYS A 59 1.11 3.08 -0.25
N VAL A 60 1.41 1.90 0.31
CA VAL A 60 2.63 1.66 1.11
C VAL A 60 3.43 0.46 0.59
N PRO A 61 4.76 0.42 0.80
CA PRO A 61 5.56 -0.73 0.42
C PRO A 61 5.15 -2.03 1.14
N PRO A 62 5.18 -3.21 0.48
CA PRO A 62 4.81 -4.49 1.10
C PRO A 62 5.62 -4.83 2.36
N LEU A 63 6.91 -4.43 2.37
CA LEU A 63 7.80 -4.61 3.52
C LEU A 63 7.44 -3.70 4.71
N TYR A 64 6.84 -2.54 4.45
CA TYR A 64 6.29 -1.71 5.51
C TYR A 64 5.00 -2.33 6.05
N LEU A 65 4.12 -2.80 5.16
CA LEU A 65 2.83 -3.37 5.53
C LEU A 65 3.00 -4.63 6.40
N ASN A 66 3.87 -5.55 6.01
CA ASN A 66 4.11 -6.80 6.74
C ASN A 66 4.92 -6.63 8.04
N GLY A 67 5.47 -5.43 8.29
CA GLY A 67 6.23 -5.15 9.51
C GLY A 67 7.73 -5.43 9.42
N THR A 68 8.25 -5.90 8.29
CA THR A 68 9.68 -6.27 8.14
C THR A 68 10.63 -5.07 8.08
N LYS A 69 10.19 -3.97 7.45
CA LYS A 69 10.94 -2.72 7.38
C LYS A 69 10.12 -1.57 7.91
N ASP A 70 10.78 -0.56 8.44
CA ASP A 70 10.18 0.74 8.73
C ASP A 70 10.51 1.75 7.61
N VAL A 71 10.00 2.97 7.73
CA VAL A 71 10.22 4.02 6.72
C VAL A 71 11.70 4.38 6.64
N HIS A 72 12.41 4.42 7.77
CA HIS A 72 13.81 4.82 7.83
C HIS A 72 14.73 3.83 7.09
N SER A 73 14.53 2.54 7.30
CA SER A 73 15.23 1.47 6.57
C SER A 73 14.91 1.49 5.08
N LEU A 74 13.65 1.75 4.69
CA LEU A 74 13.27 1.88 3.28
C LEU A 74 13.93 3.09 2.59
N ILE A 75 14.10 4.21 3.31
CA ILE A 75 14.83 5.40 2.83
C ILE A 75 16.31 5.08 2.67
N LYS A 76 16.93 4.45 3.67
CA LYS A 76 18.36 4.11 3.69
C LYS A 76 18.74 3.16 2.56
N ASP A 77 17.83 2.27 2.17
CA ASP A 77 18.04 1.32 1.07
C ASP A 77 17.77 1.92 -0.32
N GLY A 78 17.42 3.20 -0.43
CA GLY A 78 17.16 3.89 -1.71
C GLY A 78 15.84 3.48 -2.40
N ALA A 79 14.99 2.68 -1.76
CA ALA A 79 13.76 2.15 -2.36
C ALA A 79 12.73 3.24 -2.70
N ILE A 80 12.68 4.33 -1.92
CA ILE A 80 11.76 5.46 -2.16
C ILE A 80 12.18 6.29 -3.38
N SER A 81 13.49 6.42 -3.65
CA SER A 81 14.00 7.13 -4.83
C SER A 81 13.55 6.49 -6.15
N LYS A 82 13.33 5.17 -6.15
CA LYS A 82 12.83 4.40 -7.31
C LYS A 82 11.31 4.45 -7.47
N MET A 83 10.56 4.60 -6.37
CA MET A 83 9.09 4.77 -6.42
C MET A 83 8.68 6.19 -6.83
N LYS A 84 9.41 7.22 -6.40
CA LYS A 84 9.13 8.63 -6.78
C LYS A 84 9.32 8.87 -8.28
N SER A 85 10.29 8.20 -8.90
CA SER A 85 10.58 8.29 -10.34
C SER A 85 9.52 7.65 -11.24
N GLN A 86 8.67 6.74 -10.72
CA GLN A 86 7.57 6.15 -11.49
C GLN A 86 6.25 6.94 -11.42
N ASN A 87 6.07 7.81 -10.42
CA ASN A 87 4.88 8.65 -10.24
C ASN A 87 5.07 10.11 -10.71
N LEU A 88 6.21 10.47 -11.35
CA LEU A 88 6.46 11.81 -11.90
C LEU A 88 6.27 11.92 -13.42
N ASN A 89 5.85 10.84 -14.10
CA ASN A 89 5.53 10.85 -15.54
C ASN A 89 4.03 11.00 -15.82
N ILE A 90 3.26 11.64 -14.93
CA ILE A 90 1.92 12.15 -15.28
C ILE A 90 2.02 13.68 -15.39
N GLY A 91 2.14 14.10 -16.65
CA GLY A 91 2.06 15.46 -17.20
C GLY A 91 1.92 16.62 -16.22
N ILE A 92 3.03 17.33 -16.00
CA ILE A 92 2.96 18.78 -16.12
C ILE A 92 3.10 19.03 -17.63
N SER A 93 1.97 19.20 -18.31
CA SER A 93 1.97 19.87 -19.61
C SER A 93 2.60 21.24 -19.40
N GLU A 94 3.71 21.50 -20.07
CA GLU A 94 4.24 22.85 -20.23
C GLU A 94 3.15 23.72 -20.85
N ASP A 95 2.43 24.47 -20.02
CA ASP A 95 1.74 25.65 -20.50
C ASP A 95 2.83 26.62 -20.96
N LYS A 96 2.97 26.64 -22.28
CA LYS A 96 3.71 27.64 -23.04
C LYS A 96 3.01 28.99 -22.92
N GLY A 97 3.30 29.71 -21.85
CA GLY A 97 3.16 31.16 -21.77
C GLY A 97 4.54 31.80 -21.58
N GLY A 98 5.43 31.74 -22.57
CA GLY A 98 5.72 32.96 -23.34
C GLY A 98 6.82 33.80 -22.69
N ILE A 99 8.07 33.57 -23.11
CA ILE A 99 9.20 34.48 -22.92
C ILE A 99 8.98 35.67 -23.87
N PHE A 100 9.20 36.91 -23.47
CA PHE A 100 10.12 37.82 -24.18
C PHE A 100 10.31 39.16 -23.44
N LEU A 101 11.60 39.46 -23.20
CA LEU A 101 12.31 40.75 -23.01
C LEU A 101 11.67 41.86 -22.16
#